data_AF-A0A9W8LCH6-F1
#
_entry.id   AF-A0A9W8LCH6-F1
#
_cell.length_a   1.000
_cell.length_b   1.000
_cell.length_c   1.000
_cell.angle_alpha   90.00
_cell.angle_beta   90.00
_cell.angle_gamma   90.00
#
_symmetry.space_group_name_H-M   'P 1'
#
loop_
_entity.id
_entity.type
_entity.pdbx_description
1 polymer ?
#
loop_
_entity_poly.entity_id
_entity_poly.type
_entity_poly.pdbx_seq_one_letter_code
_entity_poly.pdbx_strand_id
1 'polypeptide(L)'
;MKFEQQLALKTIPSWAIYYLNYKKLKAVLYTDFERASNESDANESKVNSHAHGDDVTTGYTAFRALFLAEVDKVNKRYVEQESESSEKLKALKTQWKSDMSSETIEAWKSDFIKLLRKLENLSDFTQSNITACRKILKKADKVAGQPMTLRLWPLVTNLRFAKSESDEALLHDARAVWRKRAAVSIVPATTSLLEESKMRRLTPAVPTVSELDLASFPAGEISRVWVALAEDGMGLPIRVPVIIAKGSVEGPVVGITAALHGNELNGIPLIHRLFDEVLPAKLHGTLVAVPVANSPGFLLSQRGYTDGTDLNRVMPGKPNGSSPQVYAYNLMHRIIRHFDYLLDMHTASRGRVNSLYVRANLLDSRTARMARLQNPQIIVHNTSPDGSLRGAAMQRGIPAITVEIGDPSRFQKRFVRNALIGVTNILSQLRMIPDEANASEFEPVVCTRSFWIFAKSGGILTVHPDVNTWVRSGDLIATIHSVFGDLEEEYFAPQDGIIVGKHVDPVCQSGNRILHLGVVENELPAVVDDGHM
;
A
#
# COMPACT_ATOMS: atom_id res chain seq x y z
N MET A 1 -22.70 10.09 -7.58
CA MET A 1 -22.30 11.32 -8.31
C MET A 1 -21.72 10.95 -9.68
N LYS A 2 -22.13 11.61 -10.78
CA LYS A 2 -21.58 11.32 -12.13
C LYS A 2 -20.09 11.72 -12.17
N PHE A 3 -19.24 10.98 -12.87
CA PHE A 3 -17.78 11.22 -12.89
C PHE A 3 -17.40 12.65 -13.27
N GLU A 4 -18.16 13.28 -14.15
CA GLU A 4 -17.98 14.68 -14.54
C GLU A 4 -18.09 15.66 -13.36
N GLN A 5 -19.06 15.44 -12.46
CA GLN A 5 -19.21 16.23 -11.24
C GLN A 5 -18.06 15.96 -10.26
N GLN A 6 -17.56 14.73 -10.20
CA GLN A 6 -16.37 14.39 -9.39
C GLN A 6 -15.10 15.05 -9.92
N LEU A 7 -14.92 15.09 -11.24
CA LEU A 7 -13.75 15.70 -11.87
C LEU A 7 -13.78 17.22 -11.69
N ALA A 8 -14.94 17.86 -11.88
CA ALA A 8 -15.11 19.30 -11.67
C ALA A 8 -14.86 19.74 -10.21
N LEU A 9 -15.20 18.90 -9.22
CA LEU A 9 -14.91 19.17 -7.81
C LEU A 9 -13.43 19.00 -7.46
N LYS A 10 -12.68 18.21 -8.24
CA LYS A 10 -11.25 17.94 -8.04
C LYS A 10 -10.35 18.81 -8.91
N THR A 11 -10.92 19.55 -9.87
CA THR A 11 -10.15 20.44 -10.75
C THR A 11 -9.83 21.75 -10.04
N ILE A 12 -8.55 22.07 -9.98
CA ILE A 12 -8.10 23.41 -9.61
C ILE A 12 -8.61 24.40 -10.68
N PRO A 13 -9.37 25.45 -10.32
CA PRO A 13 -10.02 26.32 -11.29
C PRO A 13 -9.08 26.91 -12.35
N SER A 14 -7.89 27.35 -11.92
CA SER A 14 -6.87 27.92 -12.82
C SER A 14 -6.25 26.89 -13.77
N TRP A 15 -6.40 25.60 -13.50
CA TRP A 15 -5.84 24.52 -14.32
C TRP A 15 -6.89 23.75 -15.11
N ALA A 16 -8.17 24.10 -14.96
CA ALA A 16 -9.32 23.37 -15.53
C ALA A 16 -9.16 23.05 -17.04
N ILE A 17 -8.59 23.98 -17.81
CA ILE A 17 -8.38 23.83 -19.26
C ILE A 17 -7.36 22.72 -19.64
N TYR A 18 -6.43 22.40 -18.73
CA TYR A 18 -5.37 21.43 -18.96
C TYR A 18 -5.76 20.01 -18.56
N TYR A 19 -6.84 19.84 -17.80
CA TYR A 19 -7.37 18.52 -17.52
C TYR A 19 -7.90 17.88 -18.81
N LEU A 20 -7.90 16.55 -18.79
CA LEU A 20 -8.47 15.74 -19.84
C LEU A 20 -9.95 16.12 -20.02
N ASN A 21 -10.31 16.55 -21.24
CA ASN A 21 -11.68 16.95 -21.55
C ASN A 21 -12.56 15.74 -21.76
N TYR A 22 -12.98 15.15 -20.63
CA TYR A 22 -13.80 13.95 -20.59
C TYR A 22 -15.10 14.10 -21.38
N LYS A 23 -15.74 15.28 -21.34
CA LYS A 23 -16.98 15.56 -22.05
C LYS A 23 -16.79 15.53 -23.57
N LYS A 24 -15.74 16.20 -24.07
CA LYS A 24 -15.41 16.22 -25.50
C LYS A 24 -15.04 14.82 -26.00
N LEU A 25 -14.21 14.10 -25.23
CA LEU A 25 -13.84 12.72 -25.58
C LEU A 25 -15.05 11.79 -25.60
N LYS A 26 -15.94 11.91 -24.62
CA LYS A 26 -17.17 11.12 -24.56
C LYS A 26 -18.10 11.46 -25.72
N ALA A 27 -18.24 12.72 -26.10
CA ALA A 27 -19.07 13.13 -27.23
C ALA A 27 -18.54 12.54 -28.55
N VAL A 28 -17.23 12.70 -28.82
CA VAL A 28 -16.60 12.11 -30.01
C VAL A 28 -16.68 10.59 -30.00
N LEU A 29 -16.55 9.95 -28.84
CA LEU A 29 -16.73 8.50 -28.72
C LEU A 29 -18.10 8.07 -29.22
N TYR A 30 -19.19 8.71 -28.76
CA TYR A 30 -20.52 8.34 -29.23
C TYR A 30 -20.75 8.67 -30.71
N THR A 31 -20.26 9.81 -31.21
CA THR A 31 -20.41 10.18 -32.62
C THR A 31 -19.64 9.29 -33.58
N ASP A 32 -18.40 8.91 -33.23
CA ASP A 32 -17.59 7.99 -34.05
C ASP A 32 -18.26 6.62 -34.15
N PHE A 33 -18.80 6.12 -33.04
CA PHE A 33 -19.44 4.81 -33.02
C PHE A 33 -20.85 4.80 -33.65
N GLU A 34 -21.65 5.88 -33.53
CA GLU A 34 -22.90 6.03 -34.28
C GLU A 34 -22.67 6.08 -35.80
N ARG A 35 -21.58 6.71 -36.25
CA ARG A 35 -21.19 6.73 -37.68
C ARG A 35 -20.72 5.37 -38.18
N ALA A 36 -19.88 4.69 -37.41
CA ALA A 36 -19.39 3.35 -37.77
C ALA A 36 -20.52 2.31 -37.87
N SER A 37 -21.53 2.36 -36.98
CA SER A 37 -22.71 1.50 -37.07
C SER A 37 -23.60 1.82 -38.27
N ASN A 38 -23.76 3.10 -38.63
CA ASN A 38 -24.57 3.49 -39.80
C ASN A 38 -23.86 3.19 -41.13
N GLU A 39 -22.52 3.23 -41.17
CA GLU A 39 -21.73 2.84 -42.35
C GLU A 39 -21.65 1.31 -42.52
N SER A 40 -21.64 0.53 -41.43
CA SER A 40 -21.74 -0.93 -41.51
C SER A 40 -23.12 -1.39 -42.02
N ASP A 41 -24.20 -0.74 -41.57
CA ASP A 41 -25.57 -1.05 -42.02
C ASP A 41 -25.83 -0.62 -43.48
N ALA A 42 -25.12 0.40 -43.98
CA ALA A 42 -25.22 0.83 -45.38
C ALA A 42 -24.44 -0.09 -46.35
N ASN A 43 -23.36 -0.73 -45.89
CA ASN A 43 -22.49 -1.58 -46.71
C ASN A 43 -22.88 -3.08 -46.72
N GLU A 44 -23.79 -3.54 -45.87
CA GLU A 44 -24.32 -4.92 -45.94
C GLU A 44 -25.13 -5.22 -47.21
N SER A 45 -25.31 -4.25 -48.11
CA SER A 45 -25.95 -4.46 -49.40
C SER A 45 -25.00 -4.77 -50.58
N LYS A 46 -23.66 -4.81 -50.40
CA LYS A 46 -22.73 -5.18 -51.49
C LYS A 46 -21.48 -5.99 -51.09
N VAL A 47 -21.55 -7.27 -51.48
CA VAL A 47 -20.49 -8.10 -52.13
C VAL A 47 -19.41 -8.81 -51.28
N ASN A 48 -19.36 -10.14 -51.48
CA ASN A 48 -18.26 -11.08 -51.23
C ASN A 48 -16.96 -10.73 -51.97
N SER A 49 -15.79 -10.83 -51.33
CA SER A 49 -14.59 -11.59 -51.81
C SER A 49 -13.34 -11.34 -50.93
N HIS A 50 -12.39 -12.28 -50.99
CA HIS A 50 -11.16 -12.42 -50.21
C HIS A 50 -10.19 -11.22 -50.15
N ALA A 51 -9.55 -11.01 -48.99
CA ALA A 51 -8.14 -10.63 -48.87
C ALA A 51 -7.60 -10.87 -47.43
N HIS A 52 -6.41 -11.48 -47.33
CA HIS A 52 -5.54 -11.44 -46.15
C HIS A 52 -4.72 -10.13 -46.19
N GLY A 53 -4.63 -9.43 -45.05
CA GLY A 53 -3.67 -8.33 -44.82
C GLY A 53 -4.31 -6.98 -44.49
N ASP A 54 -4.11 -6.54 -43.24
CA ASP A 54 -4.04 -5.12 -42.81
C ASP A 54 -5.23 -4.15 -42.92
N ASP A 55 -6.49 -4.60 -42.82
CA ASP A 55 -7.64 -3.67 -42.93
C ASP A 55 -8.65 -3.67 -41.75
N VAL A 56 -8.17 -3.52 -40.50
CA VAL A 56 -9.05 -3.34 -39.30
C VAL A 56 -8.73 -2.03 -38.56
N THR A 57 -8.48 -0.94 -39.30
CA THR A 57 -8.00 0.34 -38.74
C THR A 57 -8.94 1.53 -38.92
N THR A 58 -10.18 1.33 -39.37
CA THR A 58 -11.01 2.43 -39.89
C THR A 58 -12.10 2.96 -38.93
N GLY A 59 -12.37 2.34 -37.78
CA GLY A 59 -13.57 2.66 -36.98
C GLY A 59 -13.50 3.73 -35.87
N TYR A 60 -12.33 4.28 -35.51
CA TYR A 60 -12.21 5.15 -34.30
C TYR A 60 -11.07 6.17 -34.37
N THR A 61 -10.73 6.60 -35.58
CA THR A 61 -9.59 7.48 -35.84
C THR A 61 -9.73 8.83 -35.13
N ALA A 62 -10.94 9.40 -35.05
CA ALA A 62 -11.13 10.71 -34.44
C ALA A 62 -11.09 10.66 -32.90
N PHE A 63 -11.69 9.65 -32.26
CA PHE A 63 -11.53 9.42 -30.81
C PHE A 63 -10.06 9.21 -30.45
N ARG A 64 -9.34 8.33 -31.18
CA ARG A 64 -7.92 8.06 -30.92
C ARG A 64 -7.09 9.33 -31.07
N ALA A 65 -7.27 10.08 -32.16
CA ALA A 65 -6.54 11.32 -32.40
C ALA A 65 -6.81 12.35 -31.29
N LEU A 66 -8.08 12.53 -30.91
CA LEU A 66 -8.45 13.46 -29.85
C LEU A 66 -7.92 13.01 -28.48
N PHE A 67 -7.99 11.72 -28.17
CA PHE A 67 -7.47 11.16 -26.91
C PHE A 67 -5.97 11.41 -26.81
N LEU A 68 -5.19 11.10 -27.84
CA LEU A 68 -3.75 11.33 -27.84
C LEU A 68 -3.41 12.82 -27.73
N ALA A 69 -4.17 13.71 -28.40
CA ALA A 69 -3.99 15.16 -28.28
C ALA A 69 -4.28 15.67 -26.85
N GLU A 70 -5.34 15.15 -26.21
CA GLU A 70 -5.70 15.53 -24.84
C GLU A 70 -4.69 15.01 -23.81
N VAL A 71 -4.16 13.80 -23.99
CA VAL A 71 -3.14 13.24 -23.10
C VAL A 71 -1.79 13.96 -23.30
N ASP A 72 -1.43 14.32 -24.53
CA ASP A 72 -0.23 15.13 -24.81
C ASP A 72 -0.33 16.52 -24.17
N LYS A 73 -1.50 17.17 -24.24
CA LYS A 73 -1.78 18.43 -23.53
C LYS A 73 -1.54 18.31 -22.02
N VAL A 74 -2.07 17.25 -21.39
CA VAL A 74 -1.86 16.96 -19.97
C VAL A 74 -0.36 16.78 -19.67
N ASN A 75 0.32 15.97 -20.49
CA ASN A 75 1.73 15.69 -20.31
C ASN A 75 2.61 16.96 -20.43
N LYS A 76 2.37 17.80 -21.43
CA LYS A 76 3.07 19.08 -21.61
C LYS A 76 2.89 19.97 -20.39
N ARG A 77 1.66 20.09 -19.87
CA ARG A 77 1.39 20.88 -18.66
C ARG A 77 2.14 20.33 -17.44
N TYR A 78 2.12 19.01 -17.25
CA TYR A 78 2.86 18.39 -16.16
C TYR A 78 4.36 18.69 -16.24
N VAL A 79 4.99 18.47 -17.40
CA VAL A 79 6.44 18.66 -17.57
C VAL A 79 6.84 20.11 -17.31
N GLU A 80 6.06 21.06 -17.79
CA GLU A 80 6.26 22.49 -17.51
C GLU A 80 6.22 22.78 -16.01
N GLN A 81 5.18 22.31 -15.31
CA GLN A 81 4.99 22.57 -13.88
C GLN A 81 5.99 21.84 -12.99
N GLU A 82 6.38 20.62 -13.36
CA GLU A 82 7.45 19.85 -12.70
C GLU A 82 8.78 20.60 -12.80
N SER A 83 9.15 21.06 -14.01
CA SER A 83 10.41 21.78 -14.24
C SER A 83 10.46 23.10 -13.48
N GLU A 84 9.40 23.91 -13.57
CA GLU A 84 9.31 25.20 -12.88
C GLU A 84 9.38 25.02 -11.36
N SER A 85 8.73 23.99 -10.83
CA SER A 85 8.75 23.69 -9.39
C SER A 85 10.11 23.18 -8.92
N SER A 86 10.80 22.39 -9.74
CA SER A 86 12.17 21.93 -9.48
C SER A 86 13.15 23.09 -9.42
N GLU A 87 13.09 24.00 -10.40
CA GLU A 87 13.93 25.20 -10.43
C GLU A 87 13.64 26.13 -9.24
N LYS A 88 12.36 26.36 -8.93
CA LYS A 88 11.98 27.19 -7.77
C LYS A 88 12.44 26.56 -6.46
N LEU A 89 12.37 25.24 -6.31
CA LEU A 89 12.90 24.54 -5.13
C LEU A 89 14.41 24.72 -5.02
N LYS A 90 15.14 24.61 -6.12
CA LYS A 90 16.60 24.84 -6.16
C LYS A 90 16.93 26.29 -5.78
N ALA A 91 16.20 27.26 -6.34
CA ALA A 91 16.38 28.68 -6.01
C ALA A 91 16.11 28.97 -4.53
N LEU A 92 15.02 28.47 -3.97
CA LEU A 92 14.70 28.61 -2.54
C LEU A 92 15.71 27.87 -1.65
N LYS A 93 16.25 26.74 -2.11
CA LYS A 93 17.31 26.03 -1.39
C LYS A 93 18.57 26.91 -1.26
N THR A 94 18.96 27.59 -2.33
CA THR A 94 20.14 28.49 -2.42
C THR A 94 19.92 29.84 -1.75
N GLN A 95 18.72 30.41 -1.83
CA GLN A 95 18.38 31.71 -1.23
C GLN A 95 18.49 31.67 0.30
N TRP A 96 18.22 30.52 0.90
CA TRP A 96 18.30 30.35 2.35
C TRP A 96 19.74 30.50 2.87
N LYS A 97 19.93 31.45 3.78
CA LYS A 97 21.15 31.62 4.58
C LYS A 97 20.78 31.68 6.06
N SER A 98 21.66 31.23 6.94
CA SER A 98 21.41 31.20 8.39
C SER A 98 21.32 32.58 9.03
N ASP A 99 21.78 33.62 8.33
CA ASP A 99 21.92 35.01 8.76
C ASP A 99 20.93 35.96 8.04
N MET A 100 19.89 35.43 7.39
CA MET A 100 18.86 36.25 6.72
C MET A 100 18.11 37.13 7.72
N SER A 101 17.74 38.35 7.30
CA SER A 101 16.86 39.22 8.08
C SER A 101 15.46 38.61 8.23
N SER A 102 14.75 38.99 9.29
CA SER A 102 13.38 38.52 9.57
C SER A 102 12.41 38.72 8.40
N GLU A 103 12.48 39.87 7.73
CA GLU A 103 11.66 40.17 6.55
C GLU A 103 11.99 39.23 5.39
N THR A 104 13.27 38.91 5.17
CA THR A 104 13.70 38.00 4.11
C THR A 104 13.28 36.55 4.42
N ILE A 105 13.29 36.15 5.70
CA ILE A 105 12.80 34.84 6.15
C ILE A 105 11.31 34.70 5.89
N GLU A 106 10.50 35.70 6.23
CA GLU A 106 9.05 35.64 6.00
C GLU A 106 8.70 35.67 4.51
N ALA A 107 9.42 36.44 3.69
CA ALA A 107 9.30 36.41 2.25
C ALA A 107 9.65 35.03 1.67
N TRP A 108 10.75 34.43 2.13
CA TRP A 108 11.15 33.08 1.76
C TRP A 108 10.09 32.05 2.16
N LYS A 109 9.55 32.14 3.38
CA LYS A 109 8.51 31.23 3.88
C LYS A 109 7.25 31.29 3.01
N SER A 110 6.80 32.50 2.69
CA SER A 110 5.64 32.74 1.83
C SER A 110 5.82 32.09 0.46
N ASP A 111 6.97 32.30 -0.18
CA ASP A 111 7.28 31.69 -1.47
C ASP A 111 7.42 30.17 -1.41
N PHE A 112 7.93 29.64 -0.30
CA PHE A 112 8.04 28.19 -0.09
C PHE A 112 6.67 27.53 0.11
N ILE A 113 5.75 28.17 0.84
CA ILE A 113 4.36 27.69 1.00
C ILE A 113 3.66 27.66 -0.36
N LYS A 114 3.85 28.68 -1.21
CA LYS A 114 3.31 28.70 -2.58
C LYS A 114 3.84 27.51 -3.39
N LEU A 115 5.13 27.21 -3.30
CA LEU A 115 5.73 26.04 -3.95
C LEU A 115 5.14 24.72 -3.44
N LEU A 116 4.98 24.56 -2.12
CA LEU A 116 4.39 23.35 -1.53
C LEU A 116 2.96 23.12 -2.05
N ARG A 117 2.12 24.15 -2.01
CA ARG A 117 0.75 24.08 -2.54
C ARG A 117 0.74 23.75 -4.03
N LYS A 118 1.68 24.32 -4.80
CA LYS A 118 1.82 24.04 -6.24
C LYS A 118 2.18 22.59 -6.52
N LEU A 119 3.07 22.01 -5.73
CA LEU A 119 3.48 20.60 -5.83
C LEU A 119 2.35 19.64 -5.39
N GLU A 120 1.59 19.99 -4.36
CA GLU A 120 0.38 19.25 -3.96
C GLU A 120 -0.66 19.26 -5.09
N ASN A 121 -0.92 20.44 -5.65
CA ASN A 121 -1.78 20.62 -6.81
C ASN A 121 -1.31 19.82 -8.04
N LEU A 122 0.01 19.74 -8.27
CA LEU A 122 0.58 18.96 -9.37
C LEU A 122 0.32 17.46 -9.20
N SER A 123 0.47 16.95 -7.98
CA SER A 123 0.15 15.55 -7.65
C SER A 123 -1.34 15.25 -7.88
N ASP A 124 -2.23 16.13 -7.45
CA ASP A 124 -3.68 16.00 -7.68
C ASP A 124 -4.06 16.06 -9.17
N PHE A 125 -3.39 16.94 -9.93
CA PHE A 125 -3.53 17.05 -11.38
C PHE A 125 -3.15 15.74 -12.08
N THR A 126 -2.01 15.17 -11.73
CA THR A 126 -1.54 13.89 -12.27
C THR A 126 -2.55 12.77 -11.99
N GLN A 127 -2.94 12.61 -10.72
CA GLN A 127 -3.84 11.54 -10.30
C GLN A 127 -5.23 11.65 -10.96
N SER A 128 -5.76 12.87 -11.07
CA SER A 128 -7.06 13.14 -11.69
C SER A 128 -7.05 12.81 -13.18
N ASN A 129 -5.98 13.16 -13.89
CA ASN A 129 -5.86 12.88 -15.32
C ASN A 129 -5.62 11.39 -15.62
N ILE A 130 -4.80 10.70 -14.82
CA ILE A 130 -4.65 9.23 -14.89
C ILE A 130 -6.02 8.55 -14.72
N THR A 131 -6.79 9.00 -13.72
CA THR A 131 -8.15 8.48 -13.46
C THR A 131 -9.08 8.75 -14.63
N ALA A 132 -9.06 9.95 -15.19
CA ALA A 132 -9.87 10.32 -16.35
C ALA A 132 -9.52 9.49 -17.59
N CYS A 133 -8.22 9.26 -17.85
CA CYS A 133 -7.75 8.40 -18.94
C CYS A 133 -8.27 6.97 -18.81
N ARG A 134 -8.14 6.36 -17.62
CA ARG A 134 -8.68 5.01 -17.38
C ARG A 134 -10.18 4.93 -17.59
N LYS A 135 -10.92 5.92 -17.09
CA LYS A 135 -12.39 5.93 -17.21
C LYS A 135 -12.87 6.11 -18.64
N ILE A 136 -12.22 6.97 -19.43
CA ILE A 136 -12.63 7.17 -20.82
C ILE A 136 -12.24 5.96 -21.69
N LEU A 137 -11.10 5.33 -21.44
CA LEU A 137 -10.69 4.12 -22.17
C LEU A 137 -11.58 2.91 -21.84
N LYS A 138 -11.91 2.67 -20.56
CA LYS A 138 -12.91 1.64 -20.19
C LYS A 138 -14.28 1.91 -20.82
N LYS A 139 -14.67 3.19 -20.91
CA LYS A 139 -15.91 3.57 -21.57
C LYS A 139 -15.83 3.30 -23.07
N ALA A 140 -14.68 3.55 -23.70
CA ALA A 140 -14.42 3.24 -25.09
C ALA A 140 -14.50 1.73 -25.35
N ASP A 141 -13.88 0.89 -24.50
CA ASP A 141 -13.99 -0.57 -24.61
C ASP A 141 -15.45 -1.04 -24.62
N LYS A 142 -16.26 -0.48 -23.72
CA LYS A 142 -17.69 -0.81 -23.60
C LYS A 142 -18.52 -0.37 -24.82
N VAL A 143 -18.19 0.78 -25.42
CA VAL A 143 -18.94 1.30 -26.57
C VAL A 143 -18.47 0.64 -27.87
N ALA A 144 -17.18 0.35 -27.98
CA ALA A 144 -16.54 -0.18 -29.18
C ALA A 144 -16.64 -1.70 -29.33
N GLY A 145 -16.84 -2.44 -28.23
CA GLY A 145 -16.71 -3.89 -28.23
C GLY A 145 -15.27 -4.40 -28.52
N GLN A 146 -14.27 -3.50 -28.53
CA GLN A 146 -12.86 -3.81 -28.79
C GLN A 146 -11.97 -3.32 -27.64
N PRO A 147 -10.81 -3.95 -27.38
CA PRO A 147 -9.94 -3.62 -26.24
C PRO A 147 -9.06 -2.38 -26.53
N MET A 148 -9.65 -1.20 -26.60
CA MET A 148 -8.94 0.08 -26.75
C MET A 148 -8.02 0.38 -25.57
N THR A 149 -8.40 0.02 -24.34
CA THR A 149 -7.54 0.16 -23.17
C THR A 149 -6.21 -0.57 -23.38
N LEU A 150 -6.23 -1.81 -23.91
CA LEU A 150 -5.01 -2.58 -24.17
C LEU A 150 -4.07 -1.87 -25.16
N ARG A 151 -4.63 -1.15 -26.14
CA ARG A 151 -3.88 -0.47 -27.21
C ARG A 151 -3.36 0.91 -26.80
N LEU A 152 -4.17 1.70 -26.08
CA LEU A 152 -3.88 3.11 -25.79
C LEU A 152 -3.29 3.34 -24.41
N TRP A 153 -3.57 2.46 -23.44
CA TRP A 153 -3.04 2.60 -22.09
C TRP A 153 -1.50 2.57 -22.03
N PRO A 154 -0.79 1.69 -22.76
CA PRO A 154 0.68 1.71 -22.81
C PRO A 154 1.26 3.06 -23.26
N LEU A 155 0.56 3.75 -24.18
CA LEU A 155 0.97 5.07 -24.66
C LEU A 155 0.84 6.12 -23.55
N VAL A 156 -0.23 6.06 -22.75
CA VAL A 156 -0.41 6.94 -21.59
C VAL A 156 0.68 6.68 -20.55
N THR A 157 0.92 5.42 -20.19
CA THR A 157 1.89 5.05 -19.14
C THR A 157 3.33 5.33 -19.52
N ASN A 158 3.64 5.50 -20.82
CA ASN A 158 4.96 5.90 -21.28
C ASN A 158 5.21 7.41 -21.21
N LEU A 159 4.15 8.22 -21.02
CA LEU A 159 4.28 9.66 -20.90
C LEU A 159 4.79 10.05 -19.51
N ARG A 160 5.52 11.17 -19.47
CA ARG A 160 6.23 11.62 -18.29
C ARG A 160 5.28 11.81 -17.10
N PHE A 161 4.11 12.43 -17.27
CA PHE A 161 3.16 12.60 -16.18
C PHE A 161 2.63 11.28 -15.57
N ALA A 162 2.67 10.17 -16.31
CA ALA A 162 2.15 8.88 -15.83
C ALA A 162 3.25 7.91 -15.35
N LYS A 163 4.49 8.12 -15.80
CA LYS A 163 5.68 7.31 -15.45
C LYS A 163 6.52 7.95 -14.34
N SER A 164 6.54 9.27 -14.29
CA SER A 164 7.44 10.04 -13.43
C SER A 164 6.85 10.13 -12.03
N GLU A 165 7.67 9.76 -11.04
CA GLU A 165 7.41 10.06 -9.61
C GLU A 165 8.11 11.37 -9.20
N SER A 166 8.51 12.20 -10.17
CA SER A 166 9.34 13.38 -9.91
C SER A 166 8.61 14.44 -9.10
N ASP A 167 7.33 14.69 -9.35
CA ASP A 167 6.52 15.64 -8.58
C ASP A 167 6.39 15.21 -7.12
N GLU A 168 6.20 13.91 -6.86
CA GLU A 168 6.19 13.36 -5.51
C GLU A 168 7.56 13.46 -4.83
N ALA A 169 8.65 13.19 -5.57
CA ALA A 169 10.02 13.35 -5.08
C ALA A 169 10.33 14.83 -4.76
N LEU A 170 9.91 15.75 -5.64
CA LEU A 170 10.05 17.19 -5.44
C LEU A 170 9.24 17.68 -4.24
N LEU A 171 8.00 17.21 -4.07
CA LEU A 171 7.16 17.54 -2.92
C LEU A 171 7.78 17.03 -1.61
N HIS A 172 8.32 15.81 -1.63
CA HIS A 172 9.02 15.23 -0.50
C HIS A 172 10.26 16.05 -0.12
N ASP A 173 11.09 16.40 -1.10
CA ASP A 173 12.28 17.24 -0.92
C ASP A 173 11.92 18.62 -0.41
N ALA A 174 10.88 19.24 -0.97
CA ALA A 174 10.38 20.54 -0.52
C ALA A 174 9.93 20.47 0.94
N ARG A 175 9.15 19.46 1.33
CA ARG A 175 8.70 19.26 2.72
C ARG A 175 9.89 19.03 3.67
N ALA A 176 10.92 18.32 3.24
CA ALA A 176 12.13 18.11 4.04
C ALA A 176 12.88 19.43 4.30
N VAL A 177 13.03 20.27 3.27
CA VAL A 177 13.64 21.61 3.39
C VAL A 177 12.80 22.52 4.27
N TRP A 178 11.48 22.53 4.09
CA TRP A 178 10.54 23.29 4.91
C TRP A 178 10.67 22.93 6.38
N ARG A 179 10.61 21.64 6.73
CA ARG A 179 10.75 21.17 8.12
C ARG A 179 12.08 21.60 8.76
N LYS A 180 13.17 21.57 7.98
CA LYS A 180 14.51 21.92 8.48
C LYS A 180 14.68 23.43 8.72
N ARG A 181 13.97 24.28 7.99
CA ARG A 181 14.24 25.73 7.91
C ARG A 181 13.11 26.61 8.44
N ALA A 182 11.86 26.14 8.42
CA ALA A 182 10.72 26.89 8.92
C ALA A 182 10.72 27.09 10.44
N ALA A 183 11.47 26.26 11.18
CA ALA A 183 11.59 26.30 12.65
C ALA A 183 12.61 27.33 13.17
N VAL A 184 13.29 28.09 12.31
CA VAL A 184 14.21 29.16 12.76
C VAL A 184 13.38 30.33 13.30
N SER A 185 13.25 30.38 14.62
CA SER A 185 12.66 31.49 15.37
C SER A 185 13.71 32.57 15.59
N ILE A 186 13.29 33.82 15.45
CA ILE A 186 14.06 35.03 15.77
C ILE A 186 14.22 35.09 17.29
N VAL A 187 15.46 35.12 17.80
CA VAL A 187 15.77 35.63 19.14
C VAL A 187 17.08 36.46 19.03
N PRO A 188 17.13 37.69 19.56
CA PRO A 188 18.34 38.51 19.54
C PRO A 188 19.42 37.95 20.46
N ALA A 189 20.67 38.28 20.12
CA ALA A 189 21.87 37.83 20.79
C ALA A 189 21.84 38.04 22.31
N THR A 190 22.07 36.95 23.06
CA THR A 190 22.83 37.04 24.30
C THR A 190 23.62 35.76 24.50
N THR A 191 24.92 35.96 24.59
CA THR A 191 26.01 35.00 24.72
C THR A 191 25.83 34.15 25.98
N SER A 192 25.44 32.87 25.84
CA SER A 192 25.50 31.89 26.95
C SER A 192 25.26 30.41 26.58
N LEU A 193 24.96 30.05 25.33
CA LEU A 193 24.41 28.70 25.03
C LEU A 193 25.40 27.66 24.49
N LEU A 194 26.70 27.92 24.54
CA LEU A 194 27.69 26.96 24.02
C LEU A 194 28.00 25.80 24.98
N GLU A 195 27.52 25.82 26.23
CA GLU A 195 27.75 24.71 27.18
C GLU A 195 26.59 23.72 27.33
N GLU A 196 25.37 24.03 26.86
CA GLU A 196 24.22 23.12 27.01
C GLU A 196 24.15 21.97 25.98
N SER A 197 25.13 21.87 25.08
CA SER A 197 25.09 20.93 23.93
C SER A 197 25.55 19.49 24.22
N LYS A 198 25.78 19.10 25.48
CA LYS A 198 26.00 17.70 25.87
C LYS A 198 24.76 17.17 26.62
N MET A 199 24.08 16.21 25.99
CA MET A 199 22.91 15.46 26.50
C MET A 199 21.60 16.25 26.71
N ARG A 200 20.90 16.61 25.64
CA ARG A 200 19.44 16.87 25.73
C ARG A 200 18.67 16.31 24.53
N ARG A 201 18.15 15.10 24.70
CA ARG A 201 16.74 14.79 24.44
C ARG A 201 16.24 13.90 25.57
N LEU A 202 16.09 14.47 26.76
CA LEU A 202 15.24 13.88 27.79
C LEU A 202 13.80 14.29 27.47
N THR A 203 13.21 13.69 26.43
CA THR A 203 11.81 13.28 26.55
C THR A 203 11.70 12.45 27.82
N PRO A 204 10.64 12.59 28.64
CA PRO A 204 10.43 11.68 29.77
C PRO A 204 10.58 10.24 29.29
N ALA A 205 11.34 9.44 30.04
CA ALA A 205 11.60 8.06 29.68
C ALA A 205 10.27 7.32 29.54
N VAL A 206 10.04 6.69 28.39
CA VAL A 206 8.84 5.86 28.17
C VAL A 206 8.87 4.73 29.19
N PRO A 207 7.84 4.57 30.04
CA PRO A 207 7.86 3.58 31.12
C PRO A 207 7.87 2.16 30.57
N THR A 208 8.37 1.21 31.37
CA THR A 208 8.28 -0.23 31.09
C THR A 208 7.29 -0.86 32.05
N VAL A 209 6.37 -1.69 31.54
CA VAL A 209 5.41 -2.48 32.31
C VAL A 209 5.57 -3.97 31.99
N SER A 210 5.14 -4.83 32.92
CA SER A 210 5.15 -6.29 32.75
C SER A 210 3.97 -6.77 31.89
N GLU A 211 2.83 -6.07 31.90
CA GLU A 211 1.66 -6.35 31.08
C GLU A 211 0.87 -5.08 30.77
N LEU A 212 0.03 -5.13 29.73
CA LEU A 212 -0.81 -4.02 29.35
C LEU A 212 -2.05 -3.94 30.26
N ASP A 213 -2.19 -2.85 31.01
CA ASP A 213 -3.42 -2.50 31.71
C ASP A 213 -4.08 -1.29 31.01
N LEU A 214 -5.12 -1.55 30.23
CA LEU A 214 -5.83 -0.46 29.52
C LEU A 214 -6.55 0.50 30.47
N ALA A 215 -6.89 0.08 31.69
CA ALA A 215 -7.55 0.93 32.66
C ALA A 215 -6.60 2.02 33.21
N SER A 216 -5.30 1.72 33.32
CA SER A 216 -4.31 2.65 33.88
C SER A 216 -3.97 3.85 33.00
N PHE A 217 -4.33 3.82 31.71
CA PHE A 217 -4.04 4.93 30.79
C PHE A 217 -5.14 6.00 30.80
N PRO A 218 -4.79 7.29 30.71
CA PRO A 218 -5.76 8.39 30.67
C PRO A 218 -6.62 8.35 29.41
N ALA A 219 -7.91 8.64 29.56
CA ALA A 219 -8.83 8.81 28.45
C ALA A 219 -8.58 10.14 27.73
N GLY A 220 -8.78 10.18 26.42
CA GLY A 220 -8.57 11.38 25.61
C GLY A 220 -7.10 11.68 25.29
N GLU A 221 -6.18 10.73 25.51
CA GLU A 221 -4.74 10.93 25.29
C GLU A 221 -4.09 9.80 24.48
N ILE A 222 -2.89 10.09 23.96
CA ILE A 222 -1.97 9.10 23.40
C ILE A 222 -0.88 8.80 24.43
N SER A 223 -0.83 7.55 24.87
CA SER A 223 0.20 7.03 25.76
C SER A 223 1.21 6.17 25.00
N ARG A 224 2.44 6.12 25.51
CA ARG A 224 3.51 5.23 25.01
C ARG A 224 4.04 4.42 26.18
N VAL A 225 4.27 3.14 25.97
CA VAL A 225 4.81 2.25 26.99
C VAL A 225 5.65 1.16 26.33
N TRP A 226 6.66 0.68 27.05
CA TRP A 226 7.34 -0.56 26.72
C TRP A 226 6.68 -1.71 27.47
N VAL A 227 6.31 -2.79 26.79
CA VAL A 227 5.86 -4.01 27.46
C VAL A 227 6.97 -5.04 27.41
N ALA A 228 7.41 -5.52 28.58
CA ALA A 228 8.41 -6.58 28.68
C ALA A 228 7.77 -7.94 28.32
N LEU A 229 8.37 -8.66 27.38
CA LEU A 229 7.90 -9.97 26.93
C LEU A 229 8.82 -11.13 27.31
N ALA A 230 10.09 -10.87 27.54
CA ALA A 230 11.08 -11.85 27.97
C ALA A 230 12.29 -11.14 28.59
N GLU A 231 13.32 -11.89 28.97
CA GLU A 231 14.62 -11.38 29.40
C GLU A 231 15.71 -11.91 28.48
N ASP A 232 16.79 -11.15 28.32
CA ASP A 232 17.98 -11.58 27.58
C ASP A 232 18.98 -12.33 28.48
N GLY A 233 20.12 -12.73 27.91
CA GLY A 233 21.16 -13.48 28.65
C GLY A 233 21.81 -12.72 29.82
N MET A 234 21.55 -11.42 29.96
CA MET A 234 22.00 -10.61 31.09
C MET A 234 20.87 -10.32 32.10
N GLY A 235 19.69 -10.91 31.90
CA GLY A 235 18.51 -10.63 32.73
C GLY A 235 17.86 -9.28 32.46
N LEU A 236 18.17 -8.64 31.33
CA LEU A 236 17.52 -7.37 30.95
C LEU A 236 16.24 -7.64 30.17
N PRO A 237 15.19 -6.82 30.36
CA PRO A 237 13.91 -7.05 29.71
C PRO A 237 13.99 -6.82 28.20
N ILE A 238 13.60 -7.84 27.43
CA ILE A 238 13.28 -7.73 26.00
C ILE A 238 11.87 -7.14 25.90
N ARG A 239 11.79 -5.94 25.33
CA ARG A 239 10.59 -5.10 25.34
C ARG A 239 10.08 -4.85 23.93
N VAL A 240 8.76 -4.71 23.79
CA VAL A 240 8.12 -4.21 22.56
C VAL A 240 7.53 -2.81 22.80
N PRO A 241 7.61 -1.91 21.80
CA PRO A 241 6.97 -0.60 21.91
C PRO A 241 5.46 -0.77 21.74
N VAL A 242 4.68 -0.12 22.60
CA VAL A 242 3.23 -0.07 22.49
C VAL A 242 2.78 1.39 22.53
N ILE A 243 1.93 1.76 21.58
CA ILE A 243 1.29 3.07 21.49
C ILE A 243 -0.21 2.88 21.71
N ILE A 244 -0.79 3.64 22.63
CA ILE A 244 -2.21 3.52 23.01
C ILE A 244 -2.86 4.87 22.78
N ALA A 245 -3.92 4.92 21.97
CA ALA A 245 -4.83 6.07 21.91
C ALA A 245 -6.13 5.65 22.58
N LYS A 246 -6.40 6.18 23.77
CA LYS A 246 -7.60 5.85 24.52
C LYS A 246 -8.64 6.94 24.33
N GLY A 247 -9.81 6.54 23.82
CA GLY A 247 -10.94 7.42 23.57
C GLY A 247 -11.50 8.05 24.84
N SER A 248 -12.21 9.16 24.66
CA SER A 248 -13.01 9.80 25.73
C SER A 248 -14.36 9.09 25.94
N VAL A 249 -14.78 8.27 24.98
CA VAL A 249 -16.04 7.51 24.98
C VAL A 249 -15.71 6.03 24.93
N GLU A 250 -16.50 5.20 25.63
CA GLU A 250 -16.36 3.74 25.56
C GLU A 250 -16.62 3.18 24.16
N GLY A 251 -15.99 2.05 23.86
CA GLY A 251 -16.04 1.40 22.55
C GLY A 251 -15.04 0.23 22.49
N PRO A 252 -14.89 -0.41 21.33
CA PRO A 252 -14.05 -1.59 21.19
C PRO A 252 -12.55 -1.26 21.29
N VAL A 253 -11.75 -2.29 21.60
CA VAL A 253 -10.29 -2.25 21.52
C VAL A 253 -9.82 -2.82 20.18
N VAL A 254 -9.25 -1.98 19.34
CA VAL A 254 -8.64 -2.41 18.07
C VAL A 254 -7.13 -2.48 18.22
N GLY A 255 -6.59 -3.68 18.02
CA GLY A 255 -5.16 -3.96 18.01
C GLY A 255 -4.55 -3.92 16.62
N ILE A 256 -3.37 -3.30 16.49
CA ILE A 256 -2.57 -3.32 15.26
C ILE A 256 -1.15 -3.78 15.57
N THR A 257 -0.68 -4.82 14.91
CA THR A 257 0.70 -5.32 15.05
C THR A 257 1.48 -5.11 13.76
N ALA A 258 2.77 -4.83 13.88
CA ALA A 258 3.69 -4.77 12.75
C ALA A 258 5.04 -5.39 13.14
N ALA A 259 5.83 -5.75 12.13
CA ALA A 259 7.15 -6.35 12.28
C ALA A 259 7.18 -7.54 13.26
N LEU A 260 6.17 -8.42 13.18
CA LEU A 260 6.25 -9.77 13.77
C LEU A 260 7.38 -10.57 13.10
N HIS A 261 7.52 -10.40 11.79
CA HIS A 261 8.78 -10.62 11.10
C HIS A 261 9.58 -9.33 11.13
N GLY A 262 10.77 -9.36 11.74
CA GLY A 262 11.55 -8.16 12.02
C GLY A 262 12.01 -7.35 10.80
N ASN A 263 11.94 -7.95 9.60
CA ASN A 263 12.31 -7.32 8.33
C ASN A 263 11.11 -6.87 7.46
N GLU A 264 9.89 -6.96 7.97
CA GLU A 264 8.65 -6.57 7.28
C GLU A 264 8.11 -5.25 7.84
N LEU A 265 8.49 -4.14 7.21
CA LEU A 265 8.51 -2.83 7.87
C LEU A 265 7.34 -1.90 7.52
N ASN A 266 6.56 -2.17 6.47
CA ASN A 266 5.53 -1.23 5.99
C ASN A 266 4.39 -0.96 6.99
N GLY A 267 4.16 -1.83 7.97
CA GLY A 267 3.20 -1.59 9.06
C GLY A 267 3.62 -0.46 10.02
N ILE A 268 4.92 -0.21 10.21
CA ILE A 268 5.45 0.82 11.11
C ILE A 268 5.03 2.24 10.70
N PRO A 269 5.32 2.72 9.46
CA PRO A 269 4.91 4.05 9.04
C PRO A 269 3.39 4.19 8.92
N LEU A 270 2.65 3.09 8.70
CA LEU A 270 1.18 3.10 8.78
C LEU A 270 0.73 3.45 10.19
N ILE A 271 1.24 2.73 11.21
CA ILE A 271 0.92 2.97 12.61
C ILE A 271 1.28 4.41 13.00
N HIS A 272 2.47 4.88 12.64
CA HIS A 272 2.87 6.25 12.98
C HIS A 272 1.93 7.30 12.39
N ARG A 273 1.56 7.18 11.12
CA ARG A 273 0.61 8.11 10.49
C ARG A 273 -0.77 8.05 11.13
N LEU A 274 -1.26 6.84 11.42
CA LEU A 274 -2.55 6.67 12.10
C LEU A 274 -2.57 7.38 13.46
N PHE A 275 -1.50 7.26 14.24
CA PHE A 275 -1.37 7.92 15.55
C PHE A 275 -1.08 9.42 15.47
N ASP A 276 -0.56 9.91 14.34
CA ASP A 276 -0.45 11.35 14.07
C ASP A 276 -1.80 11.96 13.67
N GLU A 277 -2.71 11.18 13.07
CA GLU A 277 -4.01 11.64 12.56
C GLU A 277 -5.17 11.43 13.55
N VAL A 278 -5.08 10.43 14.43
CA VAL A 278 -6.14 10.14 15.41
C VAL A 278 -6.24 11.27 16.45
N LEU A 279 -7.48 11.67 16.75
CA LEU A 279 -7.78 12.61 17.83
C LEU A 279 -8.41 11.83 18.98
N PRO A 280 -7.67 11.46 20.04
CA PRO A 280 -8.19 10.62 21.12
C PRO A 280 -9.44 11.20 21.80
N ALA A 281 -9.54 12.54 21.90
CA ALA A 281 -10.71 13.23 22.43
C ALA A 281 -12.02 12.96 21.61
N LYS A 282 -11.90 12.50 20.37
CA LYS A 282 -13.02 12.14 19.47
C LYS A 282 -13.07 10.64 19.15
N LEU A 283 -12.18 9.84 19.75
CA LEU A 283 -12.14 8.40 19.54
C LEU A 283 -13.13 7.73 20.51
N HIS A 284 -13.89 6.76 20.01
CA HIS A 284 -14.68 5.85 20.85
C HIS A 284 -13.94 4.51 20.95
N GLY A 285 -13.72 4.02 22.18
CA GLY A 285 -12.92 2.83 22.43
C GLY A 285 -11.43 3.11 22.51
N THR A 286 -10.60 2.10 22.21
CA THR A 286 -9.14 2.20 22.35
C THR A 286 -8.43 1.64 21.14
N LEU A 287 -7.47 2.38 20.60
CA LEU A 287 -6.55 1.89 19.58
C LEU A 287 -5.22 1.52 20.25
N VAL A 288 -4.79 0.27 20.09
CA VAL A 288 -3.51 -0.22 20.62
C VAL A 288 -2.66 -0.67 19.45
N ALA A 289 -1.45 -0.13 19.32
CA ALA A 289 -0.52 -0.55 18.29
C ALA A 289 0.82 -1.02 18.85
N VAL A 290 1.35 -2.08 18.26
CA VAL A 290 2.68 -2.65 18.52
C VAL A 290 3.51 -2.49 17.24
N PRO A 291 4.24 -1.36 17.06
CA PRO A 291 5.03 -1.13 15.84
C PRO A 291 6.08 -2.19 15.58
N VAL A 292 6.63 -2.79 16.63
CA VAL A 292 7.64 -3.86 16.54
C VAL A 292 7.23 -4.99 17.48
N ALA A 293 6.54 -5.99 16.94
CA ALA A 293 6.08 -7.14 17.71
C ALA A 293 7.18 -8.18 17.98
N ASN A 294 8.26 -8.17 17.19
CA ASN A 294 9.44 -9.02 17.38
C ASN A 294 10.71 -8.14 17.46
N SER A 295 10.97 -7.57 18.63
CA SER A 295 12.14 -6.70 18.82
C SER A 295 13.47 -7.40 18.51
N PRO A 296 13.72 -8.66 18.91
CA PRO A 296 14.96 -9.33 18.55
C PRO A 296 15.14 -9.54 17.04
N GLY A 297 14.10 -10.00 16.34
CA GLY A 297 14.14 -10.14 14.89
C GLY A 297 14.34 -8.80 14.17
N PHE A 298 13.71 -7.73 14.67
CA PHE A 298 13.86 -6.38 14.14
C PHE A 298 15.29 -5.85 14.28
N LEU A 299 15.90 -6.01 15.46
CA LEU A 299 17.30 -5.62 15.71
C LEU A 299 18.28 -6.37 14.81
N LEU A 300 17.99 -7.63 14.49
CA LEU A 300 18.77 -8.46 13.57
C LEU A 300 18.38 -8.27 12.10
N SER A 301 17.41 -7.41 11.79
CA SER A 301 16.88 -7.21 10.43
C SER A 301 16.48 -8.51 9.73
N GLN A 302 15.91 -9.45 10.48
CA GLN A 302 15.58 -10.80 10.00
C GLN A 302 14.11 -11.16 10.22
N ARG A 303 13.68 -12.23 9.56
CA ARG A 303 12.32 -12.74 9.64
C ARG A 303 12.02 -13.34 11.01
N GLY A 304 12.87 -14.24 11.47
CA GLY A 304 12.66 -15.02 12.70
C GLY A 304 12.98 -14.27 13.98
N TYR A 305 12.76 -14.94 15.10
CA TYR A 305 13.31 -14.60 16.41
C TYR A 305 14.84 -14.73 16.41
N THR A 306 15.53 -14.49 17.53
CA THR A 306 17.00 -14.54 17.64
C THR A 306 17.62 -15.82 17.08
N ASP A 307 16.97 -16.97 17.28
CA ASP A 307 17.42 -18.29 16.83
C ASP A 307 16.93 -18.66 15.40
N GLY A 308 16.28 -17.73 14.70
CA GLY A 308 15.71 -17.94 13.37
C GLY A 308 14.29 -18.55 13.38
N THR A 309 13.73 -18.91 14.54
CA THR A 309 12.37 -19.44 14.63
C THR A 309 11.35 -18.43 14.10
N ASP A 310 10.49 -18.85 13.16
CA ASP A 310 9.37 -18.03 12.70
C ASP A 310 8.31 -17.98 13.82
N LEU A 311 8.19 -16.81 14.49
CA LEU A 311 7.20 -16.61 15.56
C LEU A 311 5.77 -16.89 15.06
N ASN A 312 5.50 -16.65 13.78
CA ASN A 312 4.19 -16.87 13.15
C ASN A 312 3.92 -18.34 12.81
N ARG A 313 4.71 -19.27 13.37
CA ARG A 313 4.50 -20.74 13.33
C ARG A 313 4.47 -21.38 14.71
N VAL A 314 4.64 -20.59 15.77
CA VAL A 314 4.67 -21.09 17.16
C VAL A 314 3.62 -20.43 18.05
N MET A 315 2.71 -19.63 17.49
CA MET A 315 1.62 -19.02 18.26
C MET A 315 0.61 -20.09 18.73
N PRO A 316 0.00 -19.93 19.91
CA PRO A 316 0.12 -18.81 20.86
C PRO A 316 1.34 -18.88 21.77
N GLY A 317 2.30 -19.78 21.54
CA GLY A 317 3.44 -20.01 22.42
C GLY A 317 3.11 -20.86 23.64
N LYS A 318 4.08 -21.01 24.54
CA LYS A 318 3.95 -21.75 25.81
C LYS A 318 4.69 -21.01 26.93
N PRO A 319 4.11 -20.89 28.15
CA PRO A 319 4.78 -20.20 29.26
C PRO A 319 6.05 -20.90 29.73
N ASN A 320 6.10 -22.23 29.58
CA ASN A 320 7.25 -23.08 29.93
C ASN A 320 7.86 -23.71 28.66
N GLY A 321 7.95 -22.94 27.57
CA GLY A 321 8.45 -23.39 26.27
C GLY A 321 9.90 -22.99 25.98
N SER A 322 10.32 -23.14 24.72
CA SER A 322 11.56 -22.52 24.22
C SER A 322 11.49 -20.99 24.28
N SER A 323 12.63 -20.30 24.18
CA SER A 323 12.69 -18.82 24.20
C SER A 323 11.66 -18.15 23.26
N PRO A 324 11.54 -18.51 21.96
CA PRO A 324 10.52 -17.93 21.09
C PRO A 324 9.09 -18.29 21.49
N GLN A 325 8.85 -19.48 22.07
CA GLN A 325 7.52 -19.87 22.57
C GLN A 325 7.11 -19.08 23.81
N VAL A 326 8.04 -18.81 24.73
CA VAL A 326 7.77 -17.96 25.91
C VAL A 326 7.50 -16.52 25.47
N TYR A 327 8.30 -16.01 24.52
CA TYR A 327 8.09 -14.69 23.93
C TYR A 327 6.72 -14.56 23.26
N ALA A 328 6.34 -15.52 22.41
CA ALA A 328 5.03 -15.58 21.75
C ALA A 328 3.88 -15.69 22.76
N TYR A 329 4.04 -16.50 23.80
CA TYR A 329 3.06 -16.62 24.89
C TYR A 329 2.85 -15.28 25.59
N ASN A 330 3.93 -14.59 25.93
CA ASN A 330 3.87 -13.31 26.59
C ASN A 330 3.30 -12.21 25.69
N LEU A 331 3.61 -12.18 24.39
CA LEU A 331 2.95 -11.28 23.43
C LEU A 331 1.43 -11.50 23.45
N MET A 332 1.00 -12.75 23.34
CA MET A 332 -0.40 -13.13 23.32
C MET A 332 -1.12 -12.83 24.65
N HIS A 333 -0.47 -13.11 25.78
CA HIS A 333 -1.07 -13.01 27.11
C HIS A 333 -0.98 -11.60 27.70
N ARG A 334 0.06 -10.82 27.42
CA ARG A 334 0.28 -9.50 28.04
C ARG A 334 -0.24 -8.35 27.19
N ILE A 335 -0.53 -8.59 25.90
CA ILE A 335 -0.96 -7.55 24.96
C ILE A 335 -2.22 -7.99 24.20
N ILE A 336 -2.12 -9.05 23.37
CA ILE A 336 -3.19 -9.39 22.41
C ILE A 336 -4.51 -9.78 23.08
N ARG A 337 -4.48 -10.37 24.29
CA ARG A 337 -5.70 -10.75 25.04
C ARG A 337 -6.67 -9.59 25.30
N HIS A 338 -6.18 -8.36 25.23
CA HIS A 338 -6.97 -7.16 25.52
C HIS A 338 -7.72 -6.63 24.29
N PHE A 339 -7.55 -7.25 23.12
CA PHE A 339 -8.11 -6.76 21.86
C PHE A 339 -9.46 -7.39 21.56
N ASP A 340 -10.39 -6.58 21.07
CA ASP A 340 -11.64 -7.06 20.47
C ASP A 340 -11.48 -7.38 18.99
N TYR A 341 -10.54 -6.70 18.30
CA TYR A 341 -10.20 -6.92 16.89
C TYR A 341 -8.69 -6.81 16.68
N LEU A 342 -8.14 -7.57 15.72
CA LEU A 342 -6.71 -7.52 15.38
C LEU A 342 -6.48 -7.32 13.88
N LEU A 343 -5.59 -6.37 13.55
CA LEU A 343 -5.03 -6.22 12.21
C LEU A 343 -3.52 -6.44 12.27
N ASP A 344 -3.05 -7.52 11.66
CA ASP A 344 -1.64 -7.90 11.67
C ASP A 344 -0.97 -7.52 10.34
N MET A 345 -0.03 -6.58 10.38
CA MET A 345 0.59 -5.96 9.22
C MET A 345 1.88 -6.71 8.83
N HIS A 346 1.90 -7.27 7.63
CA HIS A 346 3.00 -8.03 7.04
C HIS A 346 3.44 -7.42 5.70
N THR A 347 4.52 -7.95 5.15
CA THR A 347 4.92 -7.77 3.76
C THR A 347 5.36 -9.10 3.17
N ALA A 348 5.74 -9.14 1.88
CA ALA A 348 6.48 -10.27 1.34
C ALA A 348 7.73 -10.58 2.18
N SER A 349 8.19 -11.84 2.13
CA SER A 349 9.49 -12.23 2.66
C SER A 349 10.63 -11.74 1.75
N ARG A 350 11.85 -11.62 2.29
CA ARG A 350 13.06 -11.27 1.51
C ARG A 350 13.16 -12.08 0.21
N GLY A 351 13.54 -11.41 -0.88
CA GLY A 351 13.66 -12.02 -2.21
C GLY A 351 12.32 -12.21 -2.93
N ARG A 352 11.22 -11.66 -2.39
CA ARG A 352 9.88 -11.76 -2.98
C ARG A 352 9.21 -10.39 -3.05
N VAL A 353 8.21 -10.28 -3.91
CA VAL A 353 7.31 -9.14 -4.02
C VAL A 353 5.86 -9.61 -3.90
N ASN A 354 5.00 -8.79 -3.29
CA ASN A 354 3.58 -9.08 -3.09
C ASN A 354 2.71 -7.96 -3.65
N SER A 355 1.50 -8.32 -4.07
CA SER A 355 0.40 -7.35 -4.20
C SER A 355 -0.03 -6.80 -2.83
N LEU A 356 -0.86 -5.76 -2.79
CA LEU A 356 -1.62 -5.44 -1.58
C LEU A 356 -2.76 -6.43 -1.44
N TYR A 357 -2.61 -7.42 -0.55
CA TYR A 357 -3.64 -8.42 -0.32
C TYR A 357 -3.96 -8.61 1.16
N VAL A 358 -5.10 -9.24 1.42
CA VAL A 358 -5.54 -9.59 2.77
C VAL A 358 -5.74 -11.09 2.87
N ARG A 359 -5.24 -11.71 3.94
CA ARG A 359 -5.67 -13.06 4.35
C ARG A 359 -6.75 -12.95 5.41
N ALA A 360 -7.88 -13.62 5.19
CA ALA A 360 -8.99 -13.63 6.13
C ALA A 360 -9.81 -14.92 6.04
N ASN A 361 -10.40 -15.33 7.16
CA ASN A 361 -11.51 -16.26 7.12
C ASN A 361 -12.75 -15.51 6.59
N LEU A 362 -13.28 -15.93 5.44
CA LEU A 362 -14.42 -15.27 4.80
C LEU A 362 -15.76 -15.88 5.22
N LEU A 363 -15.72 -16.99 5.97
CA LEU A 363 -16.89 -17.61 6.58
C LEU A 363 -17.33 -16.87 7.84
N ASP A 364 -16.40 -16.22 8.55
CA ASP A 364 -16.75 -15.27 9.62
C ASP A 364 -17.04 -13.89 9.02
N SER A 365 -18.29 -13.46 9.18
CA SER A 365 -18.79 -12.19 8.64
C SER A 365 -18.01 -10.96 9.14
N ARG A 366 -17.42 -11.01 10.33
CA ARG A 366 -16.63 -9.92 10.92
C ARG A 366 -15.30 -9.77 10.19
N THR A 367 -14.54 -10.85 10.06
CA THR A 367 -13.26 -10.85 9.32
C THR A 367 -13.47 -10.64 7.82
N ALA A 368 -14.55 -11.17 7.24
CA ALA A 368 -14.92 -10.92 5.84
C ALA A 368 -15.25 -9.44 5.57
N ARG A 369 -15.86 -8.75 6.54
CA ARG A 369 -16.13 -7.31 6.46
C ARG A 369 -14.83 -6.52 6.60
N MET A 370 -14.00 -6.84 7.59
CA MET A 370 -12.69 -6.19 7.77
C MET A 370 -11.82 -6.32 6.51
N ALA A 371 -11.77 -7.51 5.90
CA ALA A 371 -10.97 -7.75 4.71
C ALA A 371 -11.42 -6.92 3.51
N ARG A 372 -12.74 -6.73 3.32
CA ARG A 372 -13.27 -5.87 2.26
C ARG A 372 -13.00 -4.39 2.52
N LEU A 373 -13.15 -3.94 3.77
CA LEU A 373 -12.92 -2.54 4.15
C LEU A 373 -11.46 -2.10 3.95
N GLN A 374 -10.52 -3.06 3.95
CA GLN A 374 -9.12 -2.79 3.59
C GLN A 374 -8.92 -2.31 2.15
N ASN A 375 -9.92 -2.47 1.27
CA ASN A 375 -9.82 -2.19 -0.16
C ASN A 375 -8.56 -2.80 -0.81
N PRO A 376 -8.23 -4.09 -0.56
CA PRO A 376 -7.05 -4.71 -1.14
C PRO A 376 -7.25 -5.00 -2.63
N GLN A 377 -6.16 -5.33 -3.33
CA GLN A 377 -6.24 -5.83 -4.70
C GLN A 377 -6.81 -7.26 -4.71
N ILE A 378 -6.39 -8.07 -3.74
CA ILE A 378 -6.73 -9.50 -3.63
C ILE A 378 -7.13 -9.81 -2.18
N ILE A 379 -8.12 -10.67 -1.99
CA ILE A 379 -8.42 -11.30 -0.71
C ILE A 379 -8.19 -12.79 -0.87
N VAL A 380 -7.37 -13.38 0.00
CA VAL A 380 -7.15 -14.83 0.04
C VAL A 380 -7.93 -15.40 1.23
N HIS A 381 -8.87 -16.30 0.93
CA HIS A 381 -9.59 -17.03 1.95
C HIS A 381 -8.67 -18.05 2.64
N ASN A 382 -8.63 -18.00 3.98
CA ASN A 382 -7.86 -18.94 4.81
C ASN A 382 -8.45 -19.01 6.23
N THR A 383 -8.68 -20.22 6.74
CA THR A 383 -9.29 -20.49 8.06
C THR A 383 -8.32 -20.42 9.26
N SER A 384 -7.01 -20.46 9.02
CA SER A 384 -5.91 -20.17 9.95
C SER A 384 -5.56 -21.17 11.08
N PRO A 385 -5.76 -22.50 10.97
CA PRO A 385 -5.19 -23.42 11.95
C PRO A 385 -3.67 -23.64 11.71
N ASP A 386 -2.89 -22.57 11.55
CA ASP A 386 -1.54 -22.60 10.95
C ASP A 386 -0.40 -22.13 11.88
N GLY A 387 -0.68 -22.00 13.18
CA GLY A 387 0.29 -21.50 14.18
C GLY A 387 0.62 -20.00 14.06
N SER A 388 -0.16 -19.26 13.27
CA SER A 388 0.01 -17.80 13.10
C SER A 388 -0.61 -16.98 14.23
N LEU A 389 -0.19 -15.72 14.34
CA LEU A 389 -0.75 -14.75 15.28
C LEU A 389 -2.25 -14.53 15.04
N ARG A 390 -2.63 -14.41 13.75
CA ARG A 390 -4.03 -14.33 13.31
C ARG A 390 -4.82 -15.55 13.78
N GLY A 391 -4.31 -16.76 13.54
CA GLY A 391 -4.96 -18.00 13.96
C GLY A 391 -5.13 -18.09 15.48
N ALA A 392 -4.07 -17.77 16.23
CA ALA A 392 -4.10 -17.78 17.69
C ALA A 392 -5.07 -16.73 18.29
N ALA A 393 -5.20 -15.55 17.67
CA ALA A 393 -6.18 -14.54 18.07
C ALA A 393 -7.62 -15.03 17.80
N MET A 394 -7.87 -15.60 16.61
CA MET A 394 -9.18 -16.12 16.24
C MET A 394 -9.63 -17.29 17.12
N GLN A 395 -8.71 -18.17 17.54
CA GLN A 395 -8.99 -19.25 18.50
C GLN A 395 -9.48 -18.72 19.86
N ARG A 396 -9.19 -17.45 20.19
CA ARG A 396 -9.66 -16.77 21.40
C ARG A 396 -10.89 -15.89 21.16
N GLY A 397 -11.52 -16.00 19.99
CA GLY A 397 -12.71 -15.24 19.61
C GLY A 397 -12.45 -13.83 19.08
N ILE A 398 -11.18 -13.43 18.91
CA ILE A 398 -10.79 -12.12 18.39
C ILE A 398 -10.79 -12.17 16.85
N PRO A 399 -11.68 -11.45 16.14
CA PRO A 399 -11.63 -11.37 14.69
C PRO A 399 -10.32 -10.73 14.24
N ALA A 400 -9.55 -11.48 13.44
CA ALA A 400 -8.22 -11.08 13.02
C ALA A 400 -8.05 -11.23 11.50
N ILE A 401 -7.38 -10.26 10.88
CA ILE A 401 -6.95 -10.32 9.49
C ILE A 401 -5.45 -10.04 9.37
N THR A 402 -4.82 -10.61 8.36
CA THR A 402 -3.43 -10.27 7.99
C THR A 402 -3.47 -9.38 6.76
N VAL A 403 -2.82 -8.22 6.82
CA VAL A 403 -2.73 -7.27 5.71
C VAL A 403 -1.31 -7.28 5.18
N GLU A 404 -1.14 -7.61 3.91
CA GLU A 404 0.15 -7.79 3.25
C GLU A 404 0.46 -6.55 2.40
N ILE A 405 1.34 -5.70 2.92
CA ILE A 405 1.58 -4.33 2.43
C ILE A 405 2.80 -4.31 1.51
N GLY A 406 2.75 -5.06 0.41
CA GLY A 406 3.81 -5.05 -0.60
C GLY A 406 5.08 -5.81 -0.19
N ASP A 407 6.24 -5.21 -0.44
CA ASP A 407 7.55 -5.85 -0.50
C ASP A 407 8.33 -5.68 0.83
N PRO A 408 9.26 -6.61 1.15
CA PRO A 408 10.10 -6.54 2.34
C PRO A 408 11.09 -5.38 2.31
N SER A 409 11.61 -5.02 3.50
CA SER A 409 12.84 -4.25 3.67
C SER A 409 12.88 -2.86 3.03
N ARG A 410 11.74 -2.31 2.59
CA ARG A 410 11.63 -0.93 2.11
C ARG A 410 10.26 -0.33 2.42
N PHE A 411 10.19 0.99 2.51
CA PHE A 411 8.92 1.68 2.65
C PHE A 411 8.25 1.95 1.31
N GLN A 412 7.07 1.39 1.10
CA GLN A 412 6.24 1.63 -0.10
C GLN A 412 5.08 2.57 0.22
N LYS A 413 5.33 3.88 0.08
CA LYS A 413 4.39 4.94 0.46
C LYS A 413 2.97 4.72 -0.08
N ARG A 414 2.83 4.25 -1.33
CA ARG A 414 1.54 3.93 -1.95
C ARG A 414 0.78 2.81 -1.22
N PHE A 415 1.44 1.69 -0.93
CA PHE A 415 0.81 0.59 -0.20
C PHE A 415 0.50 0.97 1.25
N VAL A 416 1.40 1.69 1.91
CA VAL A 416 1.19 2.22 3.27
C VAL A 416 -0.04 3.14 3.31
N ARG A 417 -0.20 4.04 2.34
CA ARG A 417 -1.36 4.94 2.25
C ARG A 417 -2.65 4.15 2.02
N ASN A 418 -2.64 3.18 1.11
CA ASN A 418 -3.84 2.38 0.81
C ASN A 418 -4.28 1.54 2.01
N ALA A 419 -3.32 0.87 2.68
CA ALA A 419 -3.61 0.11 3.89
C ALA A 419 -4.09 1.02 5.03
N LEU A 420 -3.56 2.25 5.17
CA LEU A 420 -4.05 3.22 6.15
C LEU A 420 -5.52 3.58 5.90
N ILE A 421 -5.92 3.86 4.66
CA ILE A 421 -7.32 4.10 4.29
C ILE A 421 -8.19 2.92 4.74
N GLY A 422 -7.71 1.70 4.50
CA GLY A 422 -8.40 0.49 4.90
C GLY A 422 -8.55 0.31 6.41
N VAL A 423 -7.52 0.65 7.19
CA VAL A 423 -7.61 0.70 8.66
C VAL A 423 -8.65 1.75 9.10
N THR A 424 -8.59 2.95 8.54
CA THR A 424 -9.55 4.04 8.83
C THR A 424 -11.00 3.63 8.51
N ASN A 425 -11.22 2.92 7.40
CA ASN A 425 -12.53 2.36 7.05
C ASN A 425 -13.05 1.37 8.10
N ILE A 426 -12.17 0.52 8.65
CA ILE A 426 -12.52 -0.42 9.72
C ILE A 426 -12.87 0.34 11.01
N LEU A 427 -12.05 1.32 11.40
CA LEU A 427 -12.31 2.14 12.59
C LEU A 427 -13.63 2.92 12.47
N SER A 428 -13.93 3.47 11.30
CA SER A 428 -15.21 4.13 10.99
C SER A 428 -16.38 3.13 11.11
N GLN A 429 -16.27 1.95 10.51
CA GLN A 429 -17.33 0.94 10.56
C GLN A 429 -17.61 0.47 11.99
N LEU A 430 -16.59 0.38 12.83
CA LEU A 430 -16.69 0.09 14.26
C LEU A 430 -17.17 1.29 15.09
N ARG A 431 -17.47 2.42 14.45
CA ARG A 431 -17.92 3.69 15.07
C ARG A 431 -16.91 4.26 16.07
N MET A 432 -15.63 3.95 15.89
CA MET A 432 -14.55 4.50 16.71
C MET A 432 -14.21 5.93 16.30
N ILE A 433 -14.38 6.26 15.03
CA ILE A 433 -14.17 7.59 14.45
C ILE A 433 -15.38 7.97 13.57
N PRO A 434 -15.56 9.26 13.21
CA PRO A 434 -16.65 9.69 12.33
C PRO A 434 -16.70 8.91 11.02
N ASP A 435 -17.92 8.72 10.49
CA ASP A 435 -18.14 7.96 9.27
C ASP A 435 -17.67 8.73 8.03
N GLU A 436 -16.39 8.54 7.72
CA GLU A 436 -15.73 9.01 6.50
C GLU A 436 -15.31 7.84 5.62
N ALA A 437 -16.07 6.73 5.62
CA ALA A 437 -15.70 5.53 4.89
C ALA A 437 -15.44 5.82 3.41
N ASN A 438 -14.20 5.60 2.98
CA ASN A 438 -13.81 5.74 1.59
C ASN A 438 -14.32 4.53 0.82
N ALA A 439 -15.30 4.76 -0.07
CA ALA A 439 -15.80 3.73 -0.96
C ALA A 439 -14.66 3.11 -1.76
N SER A 440 -14.63 1.78 -1.84
CA SER A 440 -13.64 1.08 -2.65
C SER A 440 -13.74 1.52 -4.11
N GLU A 441 -12.60 1.78 -4.75
CA GLU A 441 -12.54 2.12 -6.17
C GLU A 441 -12.72 0.90 -7.08
N PHE A 442 -12.57 -0.32 -6.53
CA PHE A 442 -12.65 -1.59 -7.22
C PHE A 442 -13.06 -2.73 -6.26
N GLU A 443 -13.72 -3.75 -6.79
CA GLU A 443 -13.94 -4.98 -6.03
C GLU A 443 -12.64 -5.79 -5.98
N PRO A 444 -12.21 -6.29 -4.81
CA PRO A 444 -11.05 -7.15 -4.69
C PRO A 444 -11.29 -8.48 -5.40
N VAL A 445 -10.24 -9.07 -5.97
CA VAL A 445 -10.30 -10.45 -6.45
C VAL A 445 -10.31 -11.37 -5.23
N VAL A 446 -11.39 -12.13 -5.05
CA VAL A 446 -11.52 -13.07 -3.93
C VAL A 446 -11.04 -14.44 -4.37
N CYS A 447 -9.91 -14.86 -3.83
CA CYS A 447 -9.37 -16.20 -4.02
C CYS A 447 -9.92 -17.14 -2.95
N THR A 448 -10.56 -18.24 -3.36
CA THR A 448 -11.11 -19.28 -2.47
C THR A 448 -10.01 -20.14 -1.84
N ARG A 449 -8.87 -20.26 -2.55
CA ARG A 449 -7.63 -20.89 -2.09
C ARG A 449 -6.44 -20.28 -2.80
N SER A 450 -5.24 -20.62 -2.33
CA SER A 450 -3.99 -20.25 -2.99
C SER A 450 -2.89 -21.24 -2.65
N PHE A 451 -1.85 -21.33 -3.47
CA PHE A 451 -0.70 -22.20 -3.21
C PHE A 451 0.57 -21.65 -3.86
N TRP A 452 1.72 -22.08 -3.34
CA TRP A 452 3.02 -21.78 -3.91
C TRP A 452 3.44 -22.84 -4.92
N ILE A 453 3.99 -22.40 -6.04
CA ILE A 453 4.71 -23.24 -6.99
C ILE A 453 6.18 -23.26 -6.58
N PHE A 454 6.80 -24.44 -6.60
CA PHE A 454 8.16 -24.65 -6.09
C PHE A 454 9.10 -25.10 -7.20
N ALA A 455 10.35 -24.65 -7.11
CA ALA A 455 11.42 -25.05 -8.01
C ALA A 455 11.80 -26.51 -7.78
N LYS A 456 11.94 -27.30 -8.85
CA LYS A 456 12.48 -28.66 -8.81
C LYS A 456 14.01 -28.66 -8.89
N SER A 457 14.56 -27.72 -9.66
CA SER A 457 15.99 -27.59 -9.96
C SER A 457 16.54 -26.27 -9.43
N GLY A 458 17.85 -26.20 -9.18
CA GLY A 458 18.56 -24.96 -8.86
C GLY A 458 19.11 -24.27 -10.09
N GLY A 459 19.31 -22.95 -10.03
CA GLY A 459 19.88 -22.15 -11.10
C GLY A 459 19.48 -20.68 -11.02
N ILE A 460 19.55 -19.99 -12.16
CA ILE A 460 19.17 -18.59 -12.31
C ILE A 460 17.69 -18.51 -12.70
N LEU A 461 16.83 -18.14 -11.74
CA LEU A 461 15.38 -18.08 -11.90
C LEU A 461 14.94 -16.75 -12.51
N THR A 462 14.09 -16.85 -13.53
CA THR A 462 13.30 -15.73 -14.04
C THR A 462 11.83 -16.05 -13.88
N VAL A 463 11.07 -15.19 -13.18
CA VAL A 463 9.61 -15.29 -13.07
C VAL A 463 8.97 -14.22 -13.96
N HIS A 464 8.25 -14.66 -14.99
CA HIS A 464 7.79 -13.77 -16.07
C HIS A 464 6.57 -12.92 -15.70
N PRO A 465 5.49 -13.47 -15.12
CA PRO A 465 4.29 -12.68 -14.79
C PRO A 465 4.55 -11.68 -13.66
N ASP A 466 3.82 -10.56 -13.65
CA ASP A 466 3.83 -9.61 -12.55
C ASP A 466 2.77 -9.93 -11.49
N VAL A 467 2.94 -9.40 -10.28
CA VAL A 467 1.91 -9.52 -9.23
C VAL A 467 0.63 -8.80 -9.63
N ASN A 468 -0.51 -9.31 -9.16
CA ASN A 468 -1.85 -8.82 -9.53
C ASN A 468 -2.14 -8.90 -11.04
N THR A 469 -1.60 -9.92 -11.72
CA THR A 469 -1.92 -10.27 -13.11
C THR A 469 -2.55 -11.67 -13.19
N TRP A 470 -3.35 -11.91 -14.21
CA TRP A 470 -3.97 -13.20 -14.47
C TRP A 470 -3.09 -14.06 -15.37
N VAL A 471 -3.05 -15.36 -15.08
CA VAL A 471 -2.44 -16.39 -15.93
C VAL A 471 -3.47 -17.48 -16.22
N ARG A 472 -3.36 -18.11 -17.38
CA ARG A 472 -4.15 -19.27 -17.77
C ARG A 472 -3.37 -20.56 -17.56
N SER A 473 -4.08 -21.65 -17.38
CA SER A 473 -3.50 -23.00 -17.38
C SER A 473 -2.63 -23.20 -18.62
N GLY A 474 -1.39 -23.64 -18.41
CA GLY A 474 -0.40 -23.86 -19.46
C GLY A 474 0.42 -22.63 -19.86
N ASP A 475 0.18 -21.45 -19.30
CA ASP A 475 1.05 -20.28 -19.54
C ASP A 475 2.44 -20.51 -18.93
N LEU A 476 3.50 -20.12 -19.64
CA LEU A 476 4.87 -20.15 -19.11
C LEU A 476 5.02 -19.08 -18.02
N ILE A 477 5.32 -19.50 -16.79
CA ILE A 477 5.39 -18.61 -15.62
C ILE A 477 6.82 -18.38 -15.12
N ALA A 478 7.72 -19.33 -15.33
CA ALA A 478 9.11 -19.16 -14.94
C ALA A 478 10.05 -20.05 -15.76
N THR A 479 11.30 -19.63 -15.83
CA THR A 479 12.41 -20.38 -16.41
C THR A 479 13.57 -20.41 -15.42
N ILE A 480 14.30 -21.53 -15.39
CA ILE A 480 15.58 -21.64 -14.69
C ILE A 480 16.65 -21.92 -15.73
N HIS A 481 17.71 -21.12 -15.69
CA HIS A 481 18.91 -21.35 -16.49
C HIS A 481 20.08 -21.79 -15.61
N SER A 482 21.00 -22.57 -16.18
CA SER A 482 22.28 -22.90 -15.57
C SER A 482 23.13 -21.63 -15.41
N VAL A 483 24.18 -21.70 -14.61
CA VAL A 483 25.16 -20.59 -14.50
C VAL A 483 25.92 -20.33 -15.80
N PHE A 484 25.87 -21.26 -16.75
CA PHE A 484 26.45 -21.12 -18.09
C PHE A 484 25.46 -20.58 -19.13
N GLY A 485 24.18 -20.43 -18.75
CA GLY A 485 23.13 -19.87 -19.60
C GLY A 485 22.27 -20.90 -20.33
N ASP A 486 22.46 -22.19 -20.08
CA ASP A 486 21.62 -23.26 -20.65
C ASP A 486 20.25 -23.28 -19.97
N LEU A 487 19.17 -23.50 -20.74
CA LEU A 487 17.83 -23.65 -20.18
C LEU A 487 17.72 -25.01 -19.48
N GLU A 488 17.45 -25.00 -18.17
CA GLU A 488 17.36 -26.20 -17.33
C GLU A 488 15.92 -26.65 -17.10
N GLU A 489 15.01 -25.72 -16.83
CA GLU A 489 13.61 -26.05 -16.52
C GLU A 489 12.67 -24.91 -16.90
N GLU A 490 11.50 -25.27 -17.44
CA GLU A 490 10.35 -24.39 -17.65
C GLU A 490 9.22 -24.75 -16.68
N TYR A 491 8.59 -23.74 -16.10
CA TYR A 491 7.44 -23.89 -15.22
C TYR A 491 6.22 -23.27 -15.87
N PHE A 492 5.12 -24.03 -15.89
CA PHE A 492 3.85 -23.60 -16.45
C PHE A 492 2.79 -23.46 -15.36
N ALA A 493 1.85 -22.54 -15.55
CA ALA A 493 0.72 -22.38 -14.65
C ALA A 493 -0.14 -23.66 -14.65
N PRO A 494 -0.38 -24.30 -13.49
CA PRO A 494 -1.13 -25.56 -13.44
C PRO A 494 -2.64 -25.38 -13.64
N GLN A 495 -3.13 -24.15 -13.50
CA GLN A 495 -4.53 -23.76 -13.65
C GLN A 495 -4.65 -22.25 -13.76
N ASP A 496 -5.81 -21.77 -14.19
CA ASP A 496 -6.16 -20.36 -14.21
C ASP A 496 -6.08 -19.75 -12.80
N GLY A 497 -5.54 -18.54 -12.70
CA GLY A 497 -5.43 -17.85 -11.43
C GLY A 497 -4.83 -16.46 -11.52
N ILE A 498 -4.76 -15.80 -10.38
CA ILE A 498 -4.16 -14.47 -10.22
C ILE A 498 -2.87 -14.58 -9.41
N ILE A 499 -1.82 -13.87 -9.82
CA ILE A 499 -0.55 -13.87 -9.11
C ILE A 499 -0.65 -13.01 -7.86
N VAL A 500 -0.57 -13.63 -6.68
CA VAL A 500 -0.62 -12.94 -5.38
C VAL A 500 0.74 -12.33 -5.04
N GLY A 501 1.80 -13.10 -5.29
CA GLY A 501 3.20 -12.76 -5.01
C GLY A 501 4.17 -13.60 -5.85
N LYS A 502 5.42 -13.16 -5.98
CA LYS A 502 6.46 -13.89 -6.73
C LYS A 502 7.85 -13.75 -6.15
N HIS A 503 8.72 -14.71 -6.47
CA HIS A 503 10.16 -14.61 -6.26
C HIS A 503 10.78 -13.58 -7.22
N VAL A 504 11.75 -12.83 -6.73
CA VAL A 504 12.52 -11.86 -7.51
C VAL A 504 14.03 -11.98 -7.28
N ASP A 505 14.46 -12.75 -6.29
CA ASP A 505 15.87 -13.10 -6.16
C ASP A 505 16.23 -14.11 -7.27
N PRO A 506 17.21 -13.80 -8.14
CA PRO A 506 17.56 -14.66 -9.26
C PRO A 506 18.24 -15.96 -8.81
N VAL A 507 18.82 -16.01 -7.61
CA VAL A 507 19.45 -17.23 -7.10
C VAL A 507 18.37 -18.16 -6.58
N CYS A 508 18.17 -19.28 -7.27
CA CYS A 508 17.14 -20.25 -6.94
C CYS A 508 17.76 -21.59 -6.62
N GLN A 509 17.34 -22.16 -5.50
CA GLN A 509 17.63 -23.54 -5.13
C GLN A 509 16.40 -24.42 -5.36
N SER A 510 16.61 -25.71 -5.59
CA SER A 510 15.53 -26.69 -5.52
C SER A 510 14.73 -26.53 -4.21
N GLY A 511 13.40 -26.54 -4.32
CA GLY A 511 12.47 -26.28 -3.23
C GLY A 511 12.20 -24.80 -2.95
N ASN A 512 12.81 -23.85 -3.66
CA ASN A 512 12.45 -22.43 -3.50
C ASN A 512 11.05 -22.15 -4.05
N ARG A 513 10.34 -21.24 -3.39
CA ARG A 513 9.05 -20.73 -3.84
C ARG A 513 9.23 -19.83 -5.05
N ILE A 514 8.57 -20.15 -6.17
CA ILE A 514 8.63 -19.39 -7.42
C ILE A 514 7.52 -18.34 -7.45
N LEU A 515 6.27 -18.78 -7.33
CA LEU A 515 5.10 -17.94 -7.60
C LEU A 515 3.92 -18.40 -6.74
N HIS A 516 3.21 -17.43 -6.16
CA HIS A 516 2.02 -17.65 -5.33
C HIS A 516 0.78 -17.42 -6.18
N LEU A 517 0.07 -18.50 -6.49
CA LEU A 517 -1.11 -18.48 -7.35
C LEU A 517 -2.38 -18.48 -6.50
N GLY A 518 -3.21 -17.46 -6.67
CA GLY A 518 -4.54 -17.37 -6.10
C GLY A 518 -5.59 -17.90 -7.08
N VAL A 519 -6.52 -18.69 -6.57
CA VAL A 519 -7.55 -19.38 -7.37
C VAL A 519 -8.91 -18.82 -7.03
N VAL A 520 -9.72 -18.53 -8.05
CA VAL A 520 -11.09 -18.04 -7.90
C VAL A 520 -12.05 -19.15 -8.30
N GLU A 521 -12.85 -19.61 -7.34
CA GLU A 521 -13.92 -20.59 -7.52
C GLU A 521 -15.23 -20.02 -6.96
N ASN A 522 -16.36 -20.67 -7.22
CA ASN A 522 -17.68 -20.17 -6.81
C ASN A 522 -17.96 -20.36 -5.31
N GLU A 523 -17.31 -21.32 -4.66
CA GLU A 523 -17.60 -21.70 -3.27
C GLU A 523 -16.37 -21.56 -2.37
N LEU A 524 -16.60 -21.07 -1.14
CA LEU A 524 -15.56 -20.97 -0.12
C LEU A 524 -15.45 -22.30 0.64
N PRO A 525 -14.26 -22.95 0.66
CA PRO A 525 -14.09 -24.19 1.41
C PRO A 525 -14.25 -23.96 2.92
N ALA A 526 -14.78 -24.96 3.63
CA ALA A 526 -14.93 -24.91 5.09
C ALA A 526 -13.59 -24.93 5.85
N VAL A 527 -12.55 -25.52 5.23
CA VAL A 527 -11.18 -25.58 5.74
C VAL A 527 -10.24 -25.38 4.57
N VAL A 528 -9.28 -24.46 4.72
CA VAL A 528 -8.24 -24.20 3.72
C VAL A 528 -6.89 -24.14 4.41
N ASP A 529 -5.94 -24.93 3.89
CA ASP A 529 -4.51 -24.80 4.15
C ASP A 529 -3.89 -24.13 2.93
N ASP A 530 -3.10 -23.06 3.14
CA ASP A 530 -2.41 -22.32 2.09
C ASP A 530 -0.95 -22.76 1.89
N GLY A 531 -0.59 -23.95 2.39
CA GLY A 531 0.73 -24.56 2.20
C GLY A 531 1.80 -23.89 3.05
N HIS A 532 1.41 -23.46 4.25
CA HIS A 532 2.32 -22.93 5.27
C HIS A 532 2.73 -23.97 6.32
N MET A 533 2.25 -25.22 6.19
CA MET A 533 2.75 -26.39 6.91
C MET A 533 3.87 -27.10 6.16
#